data_AF-A0A8D3C3S9-F1
#
_entry.id   AF-A0A8D3C3S9-F1
#
_cell.length_a   1.000
_cell.length_b   1.000
_cell.length_c   1.000
_cell.angle_alpha   90.00
_cell.angle_beta   90.00
_cell.angle_gamma   90.00
#
_symmetry.space_group_name_H-M   'P 1'
#
loop_
_entity.id
_entity.type
_entity.pdbx_description
1 polymer ?
#
loop_
_entity_poly.entity_id
_entity_poly.type
_entity_poly.pdbx_seq_one_letter_code
_entity_poly.pdbx_strand_id
1 'polypeptide(L)'
;MRMQDKANRGSRKESFGEISDRVLCQVPVSFSPGERNAVQKRTFARWMNVVLQRCDPPLEVHDLFIDIQDGRILMALLEELTGCLNVLSHFLTWKSTAVLSNR
;
A
#
# COMPACT_ATOMS: atom_id res chain seq x y z
N MET A 1 -6.35 11.21 -57.00
CA MET A 1 -7.22 10.08 -56.60
C MET A 1 -7.49 10.20 -55.10
N ARG A 2 -8.74 9.93 -54.69
CA ARG A 2 -9.39 10.18 -53.38
C ARG A 2 -8.62 9.64 -52.16
N MET A 3 -8.45 10.47 -51.13
CA MET A 3 -9.12 10.45 -49.81
C MET A 3 -9.10 9.11 -49.07
N GLN A 4 -8.63 9.12 -47.81
CA GLN A 4 -9.48 8.80 -46.64
C GLN A 4 -8.75 8.99 -45.31
N ASP A 5 -9.48 9.62 -44.37
CA ASP A 5 -9.20 9.78 -42.95
C ASP A 5 -8.86 8.48 -42.22
N LYS A 6 -8.03 8.58 -41.16
CA LYS A 6 -8.19 7.74 -39.97
C LYS A 6 -7.51 8.35 -38.74
N ALA A 7 -8.36 8.96 -37.92
CA ALA A 7 -8.35 8.96 -36.46
C ALA A 7 -6.99 9.07 -35.74
N ASN A 8 -6.67 10.29 -35.31
CA ASN A 8 -5.87 10.54 -34.12
C ASN A 8 -6.62 9.99 -32.89
N ARG A 9 -6.44 8.70 -32.59
CA ARG A 9 -6.88 8.12 -31.33
C ARG A 9 -5.72 8.26 -30.35
N GLY A 10 -5.67 9.40 -29.67
CA GLY A 10 -4.80 9.61 -28.53
C GLY A 10 -5.16 8.63 -27.41
N SER A 11 -4.61 7.42 -27.47
CA SER A 11 -4.42 6.61 -26.28
C SER A 11 -3.08 7.02 -25.68
N ARG A 12 -3.16 7.98 -24.76
CA ARG A 12 -2.22 8.12 -23.65
C ARG A 12 -2.14 6.77 -22.95
N LYS A 13 -1.22 5.92 -23.40
CA LYS A 13 -0.73 4.82 -22.59
C LYS A 13 0.43 5.39 -21.81
N GLU A 14 0.14 5.82 -20.59
CA GLU A 14 1.15 5.90 -19.55
C GLU A 14 1.70 4.49 -19.37
N SER A 15 2.81 4.20 -20.05
CA SER A 15 3.61 3.02 -19.81
C SER A 15 4.23 3.18 -18.42
N PHE A 16 3.54 2.64 -17.42
CA PHE A 16 4.15 2.28 -16.17
C PHE A 16 5.29 1.30 -16.45
N GLY A 17 6.51 1.72 -16.11
CA GLY A 17 7.61 0.83 -15.77
C GLY A 17 8.26 0.10 -16.94
N GLU A 18 9.04 0.80 -17.75
CA GLU A 18 10.20 0.18 -18.39
C GLU A 18 11.45 0.72 -17.70
N ILE A 19 11.86 0.03 -16.62
CA ILE A 19 13.17 0.28 -16.00
C ILE A 19 14.20 -0.35 -16.95
N SER A 20 14.76 0.49 -17.82
CA SER A 20 15.88 0.11 -18.68
C SER A 20 17.10 -0.19 -17.82
N ASP A 21 17.45 -1.48 -17.74
CA ASP A 21 18.48 -2.04 -16.86
C ASP A 21 19.93 -1.81 -17.37
N ARG A 22 20.18 -0.67 -18.05
CA ARG A 22 21.45 -0.48 -18.80
C ARG A 22 22.13 0.88 -18.73
N VAL A 23 21.93 1.66 -17.67
CA VAL A 23 22.86 2.75 -17.35
C VAL A 23 23.21 2.74 -15.87
N LEU A 24 24.14 1.86 -15.48
CA LEU A 24 24.76 1.89 -14.16
C LEU A 24 26.29 1.93 -14.30
N CYS A 25 26.78 3.14 -14.53
CA CYS A 25 28.13 3.60 -14.24
C CYS A 25 27.87 4.98 -13.58
N GLN A 26 27.96 5.18 -12.27
CA GLN A 26 29.14 5.07 -11.41
C GLN A 26 28.67 5.24 -9.94
N VAL A 27 29.53 4.86 -8.99
CA VAL A 27 29.37 4.82 -7.51
C VAL A 27 28.78 3.51 -6.97
N PRO A 28 29.62 2.56 -6.51
CA PRO A 28 29.13 1.42 -5.75
C PRO A 28 28.81 1.95 -4.35
N VAL A 29 27.57 2.39 -4.13
CA VAL A 29 27.06 2.49 -2.76
C VAL A 29 26.80 1.06 -2.31
N SER A 30 27.86 0.41 -1.85
CA SER A 30 27.81 -0.87 -1.16
C SER A 30 27.11 -0.67 0.16
N PHE A 31 25.79 -0.46 0.14
CA PHE A 31 24.99 -0.44 1.36
C PHE A 31 25.26 -1.75 2.10
N SER A 32 25.71 -1.64 3.34
CA SER A 32 25.78 -2.76 4.24
C SER A 32 24.42 -3.45 4.30
N PRO A 33 24.35 -4.77 4.56
CA PRO A 33 23.07 -5.45 4.72
C PRO A 33 22.12 -4.74 5.70
N GLY A 34 22.66 -4.11 6.75
CA GLY A 34 21.90 -3.29 7.69
C GLY A 34 21.25 -2.06 7.07
N GLU A 35 21.96 -1.32 6.23
CA GLU A 35 21.42 -0.14 5.53
C GLU A 35 20.36 -0.51 4.50
N ARG A 36 20.57 -1.61 3.76
CA ARG A 36 19.55 -2.16 2.84
C ARG A 36 18.27 -2.52 3.59
N ASN A 37 18.42 -3.21 4.72
CA ASN A 37 17.29 -3.59 5.58
C ASN A 37 16.57 -2.37 6.13
N ALA A 38 17.29 -1.31 6.53
CA ALA A 38 16.69 -0.08 7.04
C ALA A 38 15.90 0.68 5.96
N VAL A 39 16.44 0.78 4.75
CA VAL A 39 15.75 1.43 3.62
C VAL A 39 14.50 0.64 3.22
N GLN A 40 14.59 -0.69 3.19
CA GLN A 40 13.44 -1.55 2.89
C GLN A 40 12.35 -1.43 3.97
N LYS A 41 12.72 -1.47 5.25
CA LYS A 41 11.80 -1.26 6.37
C LYS A 41 11.10 0.09 6.27
N ARG A 42 11.85 1.18 6.01
CA ARG A 42 11.28 2.52 5.90
C ARG A 42 10.33 2.65 4.71
N THR A 43 10.72 2.07 3.57
CA THR A 43 9.88 2.08 2.37
C THR A 43 8.58 1.32 2.61
N PHE A 44 8.67 0.13 3.23
CA PHE A 44 7.50 -0.67 3.54
C PHE A 44 6.58 0.00 4.56
N ALA A 45 7.12 0.54 5.65
CA ALA A 45 6.33 1.24 6.65
C ALA A 45 5.61 2.47 6.07
N ARG A 46 6.27 3.24 5.20
CA ARG A 46 5.63 4.37 4.49
C ARG A 46 4.49 3.92 3.60
N TRP A 47 4.70 2.85 2.85
CA TRP A 47 3.66 2.28 2.01
C TRP A 47 2.47 1.81 2.84
N MET A 48 2.71 1.12 3.97
CA MET A 48 1.65 0.73 4.89
C MET A 48 0.85 1.95 5.38
N ASN A 49 1.51 3.03 5.80
CA ASN A 49 0.81 4.23 6.28
C ASN A 49 -0.07 4.88 5.20
N VAL A 50 0.35 4.86 3.93
CA VAL A 50 -0.49 5.35 2.82
C VAL A 50 -1.75 4.49 2.63
N VAL A 51 -1.62 3.17 2.78
CA VAL A 51 -2.74 2.23 2.66
C VAL A 51 -3.68 2.38 3.87
N LEU A 52 -3.13 2.39 5.07
CA LEU A 52 -3.86 2.43 6.34
C LEU A 52 -4.58 3.76 6.60
N GLN A 53 -4.14 4.85 5.97
CA GLN A 53 -4.86 6.13 5.97
C GLN A 53 -6.22 6.07 5.25
N ARG A 54 -6.46 5.05 4.42
CA ARG A 54 -7.74 4.85 3.73
C ARG A 54 -8.74 4.05 4.57
N CYS A 55 -8.28 3.39 5.63
CA CYS A 55 -9.13 2.65 6.55
C CYS A 55 -9.96 3.62 7.41
N ASP A 56 -11.12 3.15 7.85
CA ASP A 56 -11.96 3.84 8.84
C ASP A 56 -12.17 2.92 10.07
N PRO A 57 -11.58 3.24 11.24
CA PRO A 57 -10.75 4.41 11.53
C PRO A 57 -9.34 4.33 10.90
N PRO A 58 -8.68 5.49 10.63
CA PRO A 58 -7.34 5.52 10.05
C PRO A 58 -6.31 4.95 11.03
N LEU A 59 -5.37 4.17 10.48
CA LEU A 59 -4.30 3.50 11.24
C LEU A 59 -2.92 4.02 10.81
N GLU A 60 -1.94 3.95 11.71
CA GLU A 60 -0.57 4.35 11.44
C GLU A 60 0.43 3.39 12.11
N VAL A 61 1.45 2.99 11.35
CA VAL A 61 2.60 2.20 11.81
C VAL A 61 3.74 3.15 12.19
N HIS A 62 4.18 3.07 13.45
CA HIS A 62 5.31 3.79 14.01
C HIS A 62 6.54 2.89 14.09
N ASP A 63 6.39 1.67 14.60
CA ASP A 63 7.40 0.62 14.59
C ASP A 63 6.84 -0.64 13.96
N LEU A 64 7.31 -0.95 12.74
CA LEU A 64 6.88 -2.09 11.97
C LEU A 64 6.92 -3.41 12.76
N PHE A 65 7.94 -3.64 13.59
CA PHE A 65 8.06 -4.93 14.29
C PHE A 65 7.13 -5.03 15.49
N ILE A 66 6.77 -3.91 16.09
CA ILE A 66 5.88 -3.87 17.26
C ILE A 66 4.44 -3.88 16.79
N ASP A 67 4.13 -3.02 15.82
CA ASP A 67 2.75 -2.70 15.45
C ASP A 67 2.07 -3.80 14.62
N ILE A 68 2.82 -4.71 13.98
CA ILE A 68 2.19 -5.86 13.29
C ILE A 68 1.92 -7.06 14.20
N GLN A 69 2.52 -7.12 15.40
CA GLN A 69 2.49 -8.33 16.23
C GLN A 69 1.09 -8.74 16.66
N ASP A 70 0.22 -7.76 16.91
CA ASP A 70 -1.16 -8.01 17.32
C ASP A 70 -2.06 -8.46 16.16
N GLY A 71 -1.54 -8.43 14.92
CA GLY A 71 -2.20 -8.82 13.68
C GLY A 71 -3.26 -7.83 13.18
N ARG A 72 -3.61 -6.77 13.92
CA ARG A 72 -4.70 -5.87 13.55
C ARG A 72 -4.38 -5.07 12.30
N ILE A 73 -3.16 -4.55 12.23
CA ILE A 73 -2.68 -3.80 11.08
C ILE A 73 -2.59 -4.70 9.84
N LEU A 74 -2.16 -5.95 10.01
CA LEU A 74 -2.09 -6.91 8.91
C LEU A 74 -3.49 -7.22 8.37
N MET A 75 -4.47 -7.41 9.24
CA MET A 75 -5.86 -7.63 8.85
C MET A 75 -6.42 -6.42 8.08
N ALA A 76 -6.24 -5.21 8.58
CA ALA A 76 -6.68 -3.99 7.87
C ALA A 76 -6.00 -3.83 6.50
N LEU A 77 -4.70 -4.13 6.42
CA LEU A 77 -3.95 -4.08 5.17
C LEU A 77 -4.47 -5.12 4.17
N LEU A 78 -4.76 -6.34 4.61
CA LEU A 78 -5.33 -7.39 3.76
C LEU A 78 -6.73 -7.02 3.26
N GLU A 79 -7.58 -6.46 4.12
CA GLU A 79 -8.92 -5.97 3.75
C GLU A 79 -8.83 -4.88 2.66
N GLU A 80 -7.95 -3.88 2.85
CA GLU A 80 -7.78 -2.77 1.91
C GLU A 80 -7.17 -3.24 0.57
N LEU A 81 -6.23 -4.18 0.58
CA LEU A 81 -5.62 -4.72 -0.65
C LEU A 81 -6.54 -5.66 -1.41
N THR A 82 -7.41 -6.40 -0.70
CA THR A 82 -8.35 -7.34 -1.32
C THR A 82 -9.68 -6.68 -1.72
N GLY A 83 -9.97 -5.49 -1.17
CA GLY A 83 -11.25 -4.80 -1.38
C GLY A 83 -12.42 -5.50 -0.67
N CYS A 84 -12.14 -6.44 0.23
CA CYS A 84 -13.13 -7.21 0.96
C CYS A 84 -13.54 -6.45 2.23
N LEU A 85 -14.51 -5.56 2.09
CA LEU A 85 -14.97 -4.64 3.12
C LEU A 85 -15.65 -5.36 4.32
N ASN A 86 -15.38 -4.85 5.54
CA ASN A 86 -16.23 -4.89 6.75
C ASN A 86 -15.96 -5.90 7.87
N VAL A 87 -14.94 -6.76 7.86
CA VAL A 87 -14.79 -7.72 8.97
C VAL A 87 -14.39 -7.01 10.27
N LEU A 88 -13.39 -6.14 10.22
CA LEU A 88 -12.97 -5.36 11.39
C LEU A 88 -13.95 -4.26 11.79
N SER A 89 -14.49 -3.50 10.83
CA SER A 89 -15.50 -2.47 11.10
C SER A 89 -16.75 -3.08 11.76
N HIS A 90 -17.32 -4.15 11.18
CA HIS A 90 -18.47 -4.84 11.76
C HIS A 90 -18.15 -5.45 13.13
N PHE A 91 -16.95 -5.98 13.35
CA PHE A 91 -16.55 -6.52 14.65
C PHE A 91 -16.42 -5.44 15.74
N LEU A 92 -15.87 -4.27 15.42
CA LEU A 92 -15.76 -3.14 16.35
C LEU A 92 -17.14 -2.52 16.64
N THR A 93 -17.97 -2.34 15.62
CA THR A 93 -19.36 -1.89 15.77
C THR A 93 -20.16 -2.88 16.61
N TRP A 94 -20.06 -4.17 16.33
CA TRP A 94 -20.75 -5.22 17.10
C TRP A 94 -20.32 -5.26 18.56
N LYS A 95 -19.02 -5.10 18.85
CA LYS A 95 -18.55 -5.00 20.24
C LYS A 95 -19.14 -3.80 20.97
N SER A 96 -19.26 -2.67 20.28
CA SER A 96 -19.80 -1.43 20.86
C SER A 96 -21.31 -1.52 21.10
N THR A 97 -22.06 -2.12 20.16
CA THR A 97 -23.50 -2.36 20.34
C THR A 97 -23.79 -3.44 21.38
N ALA A 98 -22.99 -4.51 21.46
CA ALA A 98 -23.14 -5.55 22.47
C ALA A 98 -22.90 -5.02 23.90
N VAL A 99 -21.93 -4.12 24.08
CA VAL A 99 -21.68 -3.46 25.37
C VAL A 99 -22.84 -2.55 25.80
N LEU A 100 -23.48 -1.86 24.84
CA LEU A 100 -24.67 -1.04 25.10
C LEU A 100 -25.93 -1.88 25.34
N SER A 101 -26.02 -3.07 24.75
CA SER A 101 -27.15 -3.99 24.93
C SER A 101 -27.16 -4.73 26.28
N ASN A 102 -26.06 -4.69 27.04
CA ASN A 102 -25.92 -5.41 28.32
C ASN A 102 -25.93 -4.48 29.55
N ARG A 103 -26.54 -3.29 29.43
CA ARG A 103 -26.92 -2.39 30.53
C ARG A 103 -28.44 -2.25 30.58
#